data_AF-A0A380K0R6-F1
#
_entry.id   AF-A0A380K0R6-F1
#
_cell.length_a   1.000
_cell.length_b   1.000
_cell.length_c   1.000
_cell.angle_alpha   90.00
_cell.angle_beta   90.00
_cell.angle_gamma   90.00
#
_symmetry.space_group_name_H-M   'P 1'
#
loop_
_entity.id
_entity.type
_entity.pdbx_description
1 polymer ?
#
loop_
_entity_poly.entity_id
_entity_poly.type
_entity_poly.pdbx_seq_one_letter_code
_entity_poly.pdbx_strand_id
1 'polypeptide(L)'
;MARQYGEIKGPSGNGKVSAVVRSDVTDVAVEILKNPEKWANQTLNMTGPEELTLSEMAEQISHSLGKTVTYVEETVEEAYDSRKIWQAEQ
;
A
#
# COMPACT_ATOMS: atom_id res chain seq x y z
N MET A 1 -0.55 -2.20 -11.20
CA MET A 1 0.13 -0.91 -11.45
C MET A 1 1.62 -1.12 -11.72
N ALA A 2 2.48 -1.34 -10.71
CA ALA A 2 3.92 -1.57 -10.92
C ALA A 2 4.26 -2.66 -11.96
N ARG A 3 3.67 -3.85 -11.83
CA ARG A 3 3.88 -4.97 -12.78
C ARG A 3 3.45 -4.65 -14.22
N GLN A 4 2.45 -3.79 -14.39
CA GLN A 4 1.84 -3.49 -15.69
C GLN A 4 2.52 -2.31 -16.37
N TYR A 5 2.83 -1.24 -15.61
CA TYR A 5 3.36 0.00 -16.15
C TYR A 5 4.87 0.15 -15.97
N GLY A 6 5.50 -0.69 -15.14
CA GLY A 6 6.93 -0.56 -14.81
C GLY A 6 7.22 0.64 -13.89
N GLU A 7 6.19 1.24 -13.30
CA GLU A 7 6.35 2.42 -12.45
C GLU A 7 5.34 2.44 -11.30
N ILE A 8 5.73 3.12 -10.24
CA ILE A 8 4.88 3.52 -9.11
C ILE A 8 4.84 5.05 -9.13
N LYS A 9 3.64 5.62 -9.14
CA LYS A 9 3.41 7.07 -9.25
C LYS A 9 2.64 7.58 -8.04
N GLY A 10 3.10 8.68 -7.45
CA GLY A 10 2.33 9.39 -6.44
C GLY A 10 3.12 10.43 -5.64
N PRO A 11 2.42 11.25 -4.84
CA PRO A 11 3.01 12.34 -4.08
C PRO A 11 3.48 11.88 -2.69
N SER A 12 4.46 10.97 -2.66
CA SER A 12 4.92 10.36 -1.40
C SER A 12 6.26 10.90 -0.91
N GLY A 13 7.03 11.60 -1.74
CA GLY A 13 8.42 11.96 -1.44
C GLY A 13 9.20 10.81 -0.80
N ASN A 14 9.85 11.11 0.34
CA ASN A 14 10.54 10.11 1.18
C ASN A 14 9.67 9.60 2.35
N GLY A 15 8.35 9.78 2.27
CA GLY A 15 7.41 9.25 3.25
C GLY A 15 7.49 7.73 3.30
N LYS A 16 7.42 7.18 4.51
CA LYS A 16 7.44 5.74 4.75
C LYS A 16 6.06 5.22 5.09
N VAL A 17 5.80 3.99 4.67
CA VAL A 17 4.56 3.27 4.99
C VAL A 17 4.86 1.81 5.26
N SER A 18 4.20 1.27 6.29
CA SER A 18 4.19 -0.16 6.59
C SER A 18 2.97 -0.83 5.96
N ALA A 19 3.04 -1.03 4.65
CA ALA A 19 1.93 -1.59 3.88
C ALA A 19 1.63 -3.05 4.30
N VAL A 20 0.36 -3.34 4.57
CA VAL A 20 -0.13 -4.69 4.91
C VAL A 20 -0.98 -5.24 3.77
N VAL A 21 -0.87 -6.54 3.50
CA VAL A 21 -1.70 -7.20 2.50
C VAL A 21 -3.09 -7.49 3.06
N ARG A 22 -4.11 -7.47 2.20
CA ARG A 22 -5.51 -7.67 2.63
C ARG A 22 -5.77 -9.05 3.24
N SER A 23 -5.00 -10.08 2.86
CA SER A 23 -5.12 -11.42 3.43
C SER A 23 -4.82 -11.40 4.93
N ASP A 24 -3.73 -10.74 5.33
CA ASP A 24 -3.30 -10.71 6.73
C ASP A 24 -4.31 -9.94 7.60
N VAL A 25 -4.88 -8.86 7.06
CA VAL A 25 -6.01 -8.14 7.69
C VAL A 25 -7.22 -9.05 7.85
N THR A 26 -7.51 -9.88 6.85
CA THR A 26 -8.63 -10.82 6.87
C THR A 26 -8.43 -11.91 7.91
N ASP A 27 -7.22 -12.46 8.03
CA ASP A 27 -6.90 -13.49 9.01
C ASP A 27 -7.10 -12.99 10.45
N VAL A 28 -6.69 -11.75 10.72
CA VAL A 28 -6.94 -11.11 12.02
C VAL A 28 -8.44 -10.86 12.23
N ALA A 29 -9.16 -10.37 11.22
CA ALA A 29 -10.61 -10.16 11.32
C ALA A 29 -11.36 -11.48 11.61
N VAL A 30 -10.96 -12.59 10.98
CA VAL A 30 -11.51 -13.93 11.24
C VAL A 30 -11.27 -14.36 12.68
N GLU A 31 -10.08 -14.12 13.23
CA GLU A 31 -9.77 -14.45 14.63
C GLU A 31 -10.57 -13.62 15.63
N ILE A 32 -10.81 -12.33 15.31
CA ILE A 32 -11.67 -11.46 16.11
C ILE A 32 -13.11 -11.99 16.11
N LEU A 33 -13.65 -12.34 14.95
CA LEU A 33 -15.02 -12.85 14.82
C LEU A 33 -15.23 -14.19 15.55
N LYS A 34 -14.19 -15.02 15.66
CA LYS A 34 -14.23 -16.28 16.43
C LYS A 34 -14.24 -16.05 17.94
N ASN A 35 -13.68 -14.93 18.43
CA ASN A 35 -13.50 -14.66 19.86
C ASN A 35 -13.88 -13.22 20.23
N PRO A 36 -15.11 -12.74 19.94
CA PRO A 36 -15.44 -11.32 19.99
C PRO A 36 -15.25 -10.68 21.38
N GLU A 37 -15.55 -11.40 22.46
CA GLU A 37 -15.37 -10.89 23.83
C GLU A 37 -13.90 -10.66 24.19
N LYS A 38 -12.99 -11.52 23.71
CA LYS A 38 -11.54 -11.40 23.95
C LYS A 38 -10.98 -10.10 23.38
N TRP A 39 -11.53 -9.66 22.26
CA TRP A 39 -11.04 -8.51 21.50
C TRP A 39 -11.90 -7.24 21.70
N ALA A 40 -12.87 -7.28 22.60
CA ALA A 40 -13.78 -6.17 22.86
C ALA A 40 -13.00 -4.91 23.30
N ASN A 41 -13.40 -3.76 22.75
CA ASN A 41 -12.84 -2.43 23.06
C ASN A 41 -11.32 -2.32 22.84
N GLN A 42 -10.75 -3.10 21.92
CA GLN A 42 -9.35 -2.98 21.52
C GLN A 42 -9.19 -2.27 20.18
N THR A 43 -8.10 -1.50 20.06
CA THR A 43 -7.64 -0.94 18.80
C THR A 43 -6.38 -1.69 18.38
N LEU A 44 -6.38 -2.27 17.19
CA LEU A 44 -5.24 -2.98 16.63
C LEU A 44 -4.68 -2.21 15.44
N ASN A 45 -3.36 -1.99 15.44
CA ASN A 45 -2.66 -1.44 14.27
C ASN A 45 -2.29 -2.59 13.33
N MET A 46 -2.80 -2.54 12.11
CA MET A 46 -2.53 -3.54 11.08
C MET A 46 -1.51 -2.98 10.10
N THR A 47 -0.26 -3.37 10.28
CA THR A 47 0.88 -2.88 9.49
C THR A 47 1.70 -4.04 8.94
N GLY A 48 2.37 -3.79 7.82
CA GLY A 48 3.42 -4.69 7.33
C GLY A 48 4.64 -4.71 8.25
N PRO A 49 5.60 -5.63 8.00
CA PRO A 49 6.78 -5.81 8.84
C PRO A 49 7.83 -4.69 8.71
N GLU A 50 7.77 -3.89 7.64
CA GLU A 50 8.81 -2.92 7.30
C GLU A 50 8.20 -1.55 6.95
N GLU A 51 8.86 -0.48 7.38
CA GLU A 51 8.56 0.90 6.99
C GLU A 51 9.36 1.28 5.74
N LEU A 52 8.70 1.28 4.58
CA LEU A 52 9.36 1.48 3.28
C LEU A 52 8.87 2.76 2.61
N THR A 53 9.79 3.44 1.94
CA THR A 53 9.49 4.45 0.92
C THR A 53 9.03 3.80 -0.38
N LEU A 54 8.34 4.55 -1.25
CA LEU A 54 7.94 4.01 -2.56
C LEU A 54 9.15 3.67 -3.46
N SER A 55 10.29 4.34 -3.28
CA SER A 55 11.56 4.01 -3.93
C SER A 55 12.07 2.63 -3.51
N GLU A 56 12.15 2.36 -2.19
CA GLU A 56 12.58 1.06 -1.67
C GLU A 56 11.62 -0.06 -2.11
N MET A 57 10.31 0.21 -2.13
CA MET A 57 9.34 -0.73 -2.67
C MET A 57 9.56 -1.02 -4.16
N ALA A 58 9.84 -0.01 -4.97
CA ALA A 58 10.12 -0.17 -6.40
C ALA A 58 11.38 -1.03 -6.63
N GLU A 59 12.42 -0.88 -5.81
CA GLU A 59 13.64 -1.70 -5.84
C GLU A 59 13.33 -3.17 -5.51
N GLN A 60 12.60 -3.43 -4.41
CA GLN A 60 12.24 -4.80 -4.01
C GLN A 60 11.35 -5.48 -5.08
N ILE A 61 10.40 -4.74 -5.65
CA ILE A 61 9.56 -5.23 -6.74
C ILE A 61 10.41 -5.51 -7.98
N SER A 62 11.37 -4.64 -8.30
CA SER A 62 12.26 -4.83 -9.45
C SER A 62 13.05 -6.12 -9.33
N HIS A 63 13.64 -6.36 -8.15
CA HIS A 63 14.37 -7.58 -7.84
C HIS A 63 13.47 -8.82 -8.00
N SER A 64 12.27 -8.78 -7.42
CA SER A 64 11.32 -9.89 -7.45
C SER A 64 10.78 -10.20 -8.85
N LEU A 65 10.61 -9.18 -9.70
CA LEU A 65 10.09 -9.34 -11.07
C LEU A 65 11.19 -9.59 -12.11
N GLY A 66 12.46 -9.36 -11.79
CA GLY A 66 13.57 -9.38 -12.74
C GLY A 66 13.43 -8.31 -13.84
N LYS A 67 12.74 -7.21 -13.54
CA LYS A 67 12.46 -6.09 -14.46
C LYS A 67 12.53 -4.79 -13.70
N THR A 68 13.05 -3.74 -14.33
CA THR A 68 13.12 -2.41 -13.70
C THR A 68 11.71 -1.86 -13.45
N VAL A 69 11.46 -1.47 -12.21
CA VAL A 69 10.32 -0.69 -11.75
C VAL A 69 10.85 0.57 -11.08
N THR A 70 10.33 1.74 -11.45
CA THR A 70 10.77 3.03 -10.89
C THR A 70 9.67 3.72 -10.09
N TYR A 71 10.04 4.40 -9.00
CA TYR A 71 9.16 5.38 -8.38
C TYR A 71 9.29 6.73 -9.10
N VAL A 72 8.16 7.35 -9.42
CA VAL A 72 8.05 8.69 -9.98
C VAL A 72 7.26 9.54 -8.98
N GLU A 73 7.96 10.49 -8.37
CA GLU A 73 7.34 11.45 -7.48
C GLU A 73 6.45 12.40 -8.30
N GLU A 74 5.19 12.47 -7.91
CA GLU A 74 4.20 13.38 -8.49
C GLU A 74 3.92 14.51 -7.50
N THR A 75 3.51 15.66 -8.02
CA THR A 75 2.78 16.65 -7.24
C THR A 75 1.40 16.10 -6.87
N VAL A 76 0.79 16.67 -5.83
CA VAL A 76 -0.59 16.33 -5.45
C VAL A 76 -1.57 16.59 -6.61
N GLU A 77 -1.36 17.67 -7.36
CA GLU A 77 -2.18 18.04 -8.53
C GLU A 77 -2.11 16.98 -9.65
N GLU A 78 -0.91 16.60 -10.09
CA GLU A 78 -0.70 15.54 -11.08
C GLU A 78 -1.37 14.22 -10.65
N ALA A 79 -1.26 13.91 -9.36
CA ALA A 79 -1.84 12.70 -8.79
C ALA A 79 -3.39 12.73 -8.81
N TYR A 80 -4.02 13.88 -8.56
CA TYR A 80 -5.48 14.02 -8.71
C TYR A 80 -5.90 13.99 -10.18
N ASP A 81 -5.15 14.68 -11.05
CA ASP A 81 -5.44 14.75 -12.48
C ASP A 81 -5.41 13.38 -13.15
N SER A 82 -4.41 12.55 -12.84
CA SER A 82 -4.29 11.19 -13.37
C SER A 82 -5.45 10.28 -12.94
N ARG A 83 -6.09 10.58 -11.81
CA ARG A 83 -7.18 9.79 -11.23
C ARG A 83 -8.57 10.24 -11.65
N LYS A 84 -8.72 11.38 -12.33
CA LYS A 84 -10.01 11.87 -12.87
C LYS A 84 -10.70 10.88 -13.82
N ILE A 85 -9.95 9.93 -14.40
CA ILE A 85 -10.50 8.87 -15.26
C ILE A 85 -11.34 7.85 -14.48
N TRP A 86 -11.16 7.78 -13.16
CA TRP A 86 -11.92 6.92 -12.27
C TRP A 86 -13.00 7.75 -11.58
N GLN A 87 -14.23 7.23 -11.53
CA GLN A 87 -15.27 7.85 -10.71
C GLN A 87 -14.85 7.70 -9.24
N ALA A 88 -14.56 8.81 -8.57
CA ALA A 88 -14.40 8.79 -7.12
C ALA A 88 -15.73 8.41 -6.49
N GLU A 89 -15.73 7.47 -5.55
CA GLU A 89 -16.88 7.26 -4.68
C GLU A 89 -17.17 8.57 -3.92
N GLN A 90 -18.43 9.01 -3.94
CA GLN A 90 -18.90 10.20 -3.21
C GLN A 90 -19.15 9.89 -1.73
#